data_AF-A0A956SYJ6-F1
#
_entry.id   AF-A0A956SYJ6-F1
#
_cell.length_a   1.000
_cell.length_b   1.000
_cell.length_c   1.000
_cell.angle_alpha   90.00
_cell.angle_beta   90.00
_cell.angle_gamma   90.00
#
_symmetry.space_group_name_H-M   'P 1'
#
loop_
_entity.id
_entity.type
_entity.pdbx_description
1 polymer ?
#
loop_
_entity_poly.entity_id
_entity_poly.type
_entity_poly.pdbx_seq_one_letter_code
_entity_poly.pdbx_strand_id
1 'polypeptide(L)'
;MKVWISDNANQISTVLEITQEPQVLCLEGQLPDGLALQDFLELGVVNYESGVRGRPVPRVCRVSTDESLDYVRALQEAMPPGYHICKVESEEIEKQRQEKALLFEEELRMLSETFEEVDSN
;
A
#
# COMPACT_ATOMS: atom_id res chain seq x y z
N MET A 1 -10.03 6.04 7.04
CA MET A 1 -9.66 5.72 5.64
C MET A 1 -10.75 4.87 5.03
N LYS A 2 -11.09 5.10 3.76
CA LYS A 2 -11.98 4.22 2.98
C LYS A 2 -11.24 3.62 1.80
N VAL A 3 -11.50 2.36 1.51
CA VAL A 3 -10.86 1.59 0.44
C VAL A 3 -11.95 0.93 -0.39
N TRP A 4 -11.87 1.08 -1.71
CA TRP A 4 -12.80 0.45 -2.63
C TRP A 4 -12.13 -0.71 -3.35
N ILE A 5 -12.76 -1.87 -3.25
CA ILE A 5 -12.35 -3.12 -3.88
C ILE A 5 -13.32 -3.42 -5.02
N SER A 6 -12.77 -3.76 -6.17
CA SER A 6 -13.50 -4.09 -7.39
C SER A 6 -12.99 -5.41 -7.95
N ASP A 7 -13.90 -6.27 -8.40
CA ASP A 7 -13.57 -7.31 -9.37
C ASP A 7 -13.62 -6.67 -10.76
N ASN A 8 -12.72 -7.04 -11.67
CA ASN A 8 -12.64 -6.44 -13.02
C ASN A 8 -13.97 -6.43 -13.84
N ALA A 9 -15.02 -7.09 -13.35
CA ALA A 9 -16.36 -7.14 -13.92
C ALA A 9 -17.32 -6.02 -13.42
N ASN A 10 -17.18 -5.51 -12.18
CA ASN A 10 -18.04 -4.46 -11.63
C ASN A 10 -17.23 -3.23 -11.19
N GLN A 11 -17.74 -2.04 -11.47
CA GLN A 11 -17.05 -0.77 -11.16
C GLN A 11 -16.60 -0.67 -9.69
N ILE A 12 -17.38 -1.17 -8.74
CA ILE A 12 -17.08 -1.26 -7.30
C ILE A 12 -17.93 -2.39 -6.70
N SER A 13 -17.34 -3.34 -5.97
CA SER A 13 -18.08 -4.42 -5.30
C SER A 13 -18.09 -4.30 -3.78
N THR A 14 -17.07 -3.67 -3.20
CA THR A 14 -16.91 -3.58 -1.74
C THR A 14 -16.23 -2.30 -1.29
N VAL A 15 -16.72 -1.72 -0.19
CA VAL A 15 -16.07 -0.62 0.52
C VAL A 15 -15.63 -1.13 1.89
N LEU A 16 -14.34 -0.98 2.17
CA LEU A 16 -13.75 -1.21 3.48
C LEU A 16 -13.45 0.15 4.12
N GLU A 17 -14.14 0.48 5.20
CA GLU A 17 -13.90 1.67 6.00
C GLU A 17 -13.13 1.30 7.27
N ILE A 18 -12.06 2.04 7.53
CA ILE A 18 -11.17 1.89 8.68
C ILE A 18 -11.25 3.16 9.48
N THR A 19 -11.78 3.03 10.70
CA THR A 19 -11.93 4.14 11.65
C THR A 19 -10.81 4.12 12.68
N GLN A 20 -10.34 5.31 13.06
CA GLN A 20 -9.35 5.46 14.12
C GLN A 20 -10.10 5.58 15.46
N GLU A 21 -9.98 4.54 16.29
CA GLU A 21 -10.41 4.44 17.71
C GLU A 21 -11.93 4.32 18.02
N PRO A 22 -12.38 3.16 18.56
CA PRO A 22 -11.71 1.86 18.46
C PRO A 22 -11.48 1.54 16.98
N GLN A 23 -10.44 0.78 16.66
CA GLN A 23 -10.14 0.39 15.28
C GLN A 23 -11.26 -0.55 14.79
N VAL A 24 -12.28 0.03 14.15
CA VAL A 24 -13.42 -0.71 13.61
C VAL A 24 -13.27 -0.75 12.10
N LEU A 25 -13.27 -1.97 11.58
CA LEU A 25 -13.47 -2.23 10.16
C LEU A 25 -14.97 -2.31 9.89
N CYS A 26 -15.45 -1.43 9.02
CA CYS A 26 -16.80 -1.47 8.50
C CYS A 26 -16.75 -1.95 7.06
N LEU A 27 -17.66 -2.84 6.70
CA LEU A 27 -17.76 -3.41 5.37
C LEU A 27 -19.11 -3.05 4.75
N GLU A 28 -19.07 -2.41 3.60
CA GLU A 28 -20.24 -2.24 2.74
C GLU A 28 -20.05 -3.11 1.49
N GLY A 29 -20.96 -4.05 1.23
CA GLY A 29 -20.86 -4.98 0.09
C GLY A 29 -20.45 -6.39 0.49
N GLN A 30 -19.84 -7.12 -0.45
CA GLN A 30 -19.45 -8.52 -0.27
C GLN A 30 -17.97 -8.73 -0.59
N LEU A 31 -17.22 -9.19 0.41
CA LEU A 31 -15.83 -9.59 0.21
C LEU A 31 -15.71 -10.76 -0.77
N PRO A 32 -14.54 -10.90 -1.43
CA PRO A 32 -14.23 -12.08 -2.21
C PRO A 32 -14.40 -13.36 -1.38
N ASP A 33 -14.80 -14.45 -2.04
CA ASP A 33 -14.90 -15.76 -1.39
C ASP A 33 -13.58 -16.14 -0.70
N GLY A 34 -13.68 -16.57 0.56
CA GLY A 34 -12.52 -16.99 1.36
C GLY A 34 -11.80 -15.87 2.11
N LEU A 35 -12.24 -14.61 2.00
CA LEU A 35 -11.77 -13.51 2.84
C LEU A 35 -12.80 -13.16 3.93
N ALA A 36 -12.32 -13.10 5.17
CA ALA A 36 -13.05 -12.59 6.31
C ALA A 36 -12.56 -11.19 6.69
N LEU A 37 -13.44 -10.39 7.30
CA LEU A 37 -13.11 -9.03 7.72
C LEU A 37 -11.90 -8.99 8.68
N GLN A 38 -11.76 -10.01 9.52
CA GLN A 38 -10.65 -10.18 10.46
C GLN A 38 -9.29 -10.36 9.78
N ASP A 39 -9.25 -10.87 8.55
CA ASP A 39 -8.00 -11.09 7.81
C ASP A 39 -7.30 -9.75 7.49
N PHE A 40 -8.07 -8.66 7.42
CA PHE A 40 -7.56 -7.31 7.22
C PHE A 40 -6.90 -6.70 8.47
N LEU A 41 -7.19 -7.23 9.67
CA LEU A 41 -6.53 -6.77 10.91
C LEU A 41 -5.13 -7.37 11.08
N GLU A 42 -4.82 -8.47 10.38
CA GLU A 42 -3.57 -9.23 10.56
C GLU A 42 -2.68 -9.20 9.31
N LEU A 43 -2.73 -8.11 8.55
CA LEU A 43 -1.95 -7.97 7.31
C LEU A 43 -0.45 -7.82 7.54
N GLY A 44 0.31 -8.23 6.54
CA GLY A 44 1.76 -8.08 6.51
C GLY A 44 2.28 -7.99 5.08
N VAL A 45 3.46 -7.39 4.92
CA VAL A 45 4.19 -7.32 3.65
C VAL A 45 5.41 -8.24 3.70
N VAL A 46 5.76 -8.83 2.55
CA VAL A 46 6.96 -9.67 2.45
C VAL A 46 8.15 -8.80 2.09
N ASN A 47 9.09 -8.68 3.03
CA ASN A 47 10.38 -8.03 2.82
C ASN A 47 11.48 -9.07 2.64
N TYR A 48 12.52 -8.71 1.87
CA TYR A 48 13.70 -9.54 1.70
C TYR A 48 14.88 -8.90 2.42
N GLU A 49 15.43 -9.61 3.39
CA GLU A 49 16.61 -9.17 4.13
C GLU A 49 17.84 -10.00 3.73
N SER A 50 19.03 -9.43 3.85
CA SER A 50 20.27 -10.17 3.65
C SER A 50 20.51 -11.14 4.80
N GLY A 51 20.46 -12.44 4.53
CA GLY A 51 20.78 -13.48 5.49
C GLY A 51 22.28 -13.59 5.78
N VAL A 52 22.64 -14.47 6.72
CA VAL A 52 24.01 -14.68 7.25
C VAL A 52 25.06 -15.01 6.16
N ARG A 53 24.63 -15.47 4.99
CA ARG A 53 25.50 -15.80 3.84
C ARG A 53 25.28 -14.89 2.62
N GLY A 54 24.66 -13.71 2.82
CA GLY A 54 24.33 -12.76 1.76
C GLY A 54 23.17 -13.19 0.83
N ARG A 55 22.46 -14.27 1.17
CA ARG A 55 21.27 -14.71 0.42
C ARG A 55 20.04 -13.96 0.91
N PRO A 56 19.12 -13.53 0.03
CA PRO A 56 17.86 -12.91 0.44
C PRO A 56 17.00 -13.93 1.19
N VAL A 57 16.47 -13.53 2.34
CA VAL A 57 15.55 -14.33 3.16
C VAL A 57 14.23 -13.56 3.27
N PRO A 58 13.10 -14.18 2.89
CA PRO A 58 11.80 -13.52 3.03
C PRO A 58 11.40 -13.44 4.50
N ARG A 59 10.88 -12.30 4.91
CA ARG A 59 10.27 -12.06 6.21
C ARG A 59 8.94 -11.36 6.04
N VAL A 60 7.92 -11.88 6.73
CA VAL A 60 6.62 -11.23 6.82
C VAL A 60 6.71 -10.16 7.92
N CYS A 61 6.66 -8.91 7.52
CA CYS A 61 6.58 -7.78 8.43
C CYS A 61 5.11 -7.44 8.63
N ARG A 62 4.61 -7.59 9.86
CA ARG A 62 3.25 -7.15 10.20
C ARG A 62 3.12 -5.65 9.98
N VAL A 63 2.01 -5.25 9.39
CA VAL A 63 1.69 -3.85 9.13
C VAL A 63 0.60 -3.42 10.10
N SER A 64 0.77 -2.23 10.65
CA SER A 64 -0.26 -1.60 11.49
C SER A 64 -1.52 -1.35 10.67
N THR A 65 -2.70 -1.57 11.25
CA THR A 65 -4.00 -1.30 10.60
C THR A 65 -4.36 0.20 10.68
N ASP A 66 -3.43 1.07 10.30
CA ASP A 66 -3.57 2.52 10.33
C ASP A 66 -3.72 3.12 8.92
N GLU A 67 -3.93 4.44 8.87
CA GLU A 67 -3.99 5.19 7.62
C GLU A 67 -2.59 5.40 7.06
N SER A 68 -1.99 4.34 6.53
CA SER A 68 -0.62 4.34 6.01
C SER A 68 -0.53 3.76 4.60
N LEU A 69 0.43 4.26 3.81
CA LEU A 69 0.74 3.68 2.49
C LEU A 69 1.16 2.21 2.58
N ASP A 70 1.83 1.81 3.66
CA ASP A 70 2.25 0.43 3.88
C ASP A 70 1.05 -0.49 4.08
N TYR A 71 0.03 -0.04 4.80
CA TYR A 71 -1.20 -0.81 4.99
C TYR A 71 -2.01 -0.92 3.69
N VAL A 72 -2.11 0.16 2.90
CA VAL A 72 -2.71 0.12 1.56
C VAL A 72 -2.00 -0.90 0.66
N ARG A 73 -0.67 -0.94 0.71
CA ARG A 73 0.11 -1.92 -0.04
C ARG A 73 -0.16 -3.35 0.43
N ALA A 74 -0.18 -3.57 1.74
CA ALA A 74 -0.51 -4.88 2.31
C ALA A 74 -1.89 -5.37 1.87
N LEU A 75 -2.88 -4.45 1.82
CA LEU A 75 -4.21 -4.74 1.29
C LEU A 75 -4.15 -5.18 -0.18
N GLN A 76 -3.38 -4.47 -1.03
CA GLN A 76 -3.25 -4.81 -2.44
C GLN A 76 -2.62 -6.20 -2.64
N GLU A 77 -1.59 -6.52 -1.87
CA GLU A 77 -0.90 -7.82 -1.92
C GLU A 77 -1.78 -8.98 -1.40
N ALA A 78 -2.70 -8.69 -0.48
CA ALA A 78 -3.63 -9.69 0.07
C ALA A 78 -4.85 -9.96 -0.83
N MET A 79 -5.09 -9.16 -1.87
CA MET A 79 -6.24 -9.35 -2.75
C MET A 79 -6.13 -10.65 -3.56
N PRO A 80 -7.20 -11.46 -3.65
CA PRO A 80 -7.22 -12.62 -4.53
C PRO A 80 -7.17 -12.19 -6.01
N PRO A 81 -6.69 -13.07 -6.90
CA PRO A 81 -6.63 -12.78 -8.33
C PRO A 81 -7.97 -12.31 -8.89
N GLY A 82 -7.95 -11.23 -9.67
CA GLY A 82 -9.15 -10.63 -10.27
C GLY A 82 -9.78 -9.49 -9.45
N TYR A 83 -9.36 -9.32 -8.18
CA TYR A 83 -9.73 -8.20 -7.34
C TYR A 83 -8.59 -7.19 -7.22
N HIS A 84 -8.94 -5.91 -7.14
CA HIS A 84 -7.98 -4.84 -6.96
C HIS A 84 -8.57 -3.69 -6.16
N ILE A 85 -7.70 -2.92 -5.51
CA ILE A 85 -8.07 -1.66 -4.88
C ILE A 85 -8.13 -0.59 -5.96
N CYS A 86 -9.33 -0.07 -6.26
CA CYS A 86 -9.54 0.93 -7.29
C CYS A 86 -9.53 2.38 -6.76
N LYS A 87 -9.83 2.57 -5.47
CA LYS A 87 -9.82 3.88 -4.83
C LYS A 87 -9.43 3.77 -3.36
N VAL A 88 -8.74 4.80 -2.87
CA VAL A 88 -8.46 5.01 -1.45
C VAL A 88 -8.77 6.47 -1.11
N GLU A 89 -9.56 6.69 -0.07
CA GLU A 89 -9.84 8.01 0.49
C GLU A 89 -9.27 8.11 1.91
N SER A 90 -8.24 8.92 2.04
CA SER A 90 -7.62 9.31 3.31
C SER A 90 -6.77 10.55 3.06
N GLU A 91 -6.98 11.59 3.86
CA GLU A 91 -6.20 12.83 3.78
C GLU A 91 -4.72 12.58 4.10
N GLU A 92 -4.46 11.71 5.08
CA GLU A 92 -3.10 11.36 5.50
C GLU A 92 -2.35 10.60 4.39
N ILE A 93 -3.01 9.65 3.72
CA ILE A 93 -2.41 8.95 2.58
C ILE A 93 -2.14 9.87 1.41
N GLU A 94 -3.05 10.79 1.11
CA GLU A 94 -2.84 11.76 0.04
C GLU A 94 -1.65 12.68 0.33
N LYS A 95 -1.52 13.14 1.58
CA LYS A 95 -0.35 13.89 2.04
C LYS A 95 0.94 13.08 1.88
N GLN A 96 0.97 11.82 2.32
CA GLN A 96 2.14 10.94 2.17
C GLN A 96 2.52 10.71 0.69
N ARG A 97 1.54 10.62 -0.22
CA ARG A 97 1.80 10.52 -1.66
C ARG A 97 2.46 11.77 -2.20
N GLN A 98 1.96 12.94 -1.80
CA GLN A 98 2.52 14.23 -2.22
C GLN A 98 3.94 14.42 -1.70
N GLU A 99 4.20 14.10 -0.43
CA GLU A 99 5.55 14.16 0.15
C GLU A 99 6.54 13.25 -0.58
N LYS A 100 6.15 12.00 -0.88
CA LYS A 100 7.00 11.07 -1.66
C LYS A 100 7.23 11.55 -3.09
N ALA A 101 6.22 12.13 -3.74
CA ALA A 101 6.35 12.67 -5.09
C ALA A 101 7.35 13.84 -5.12
N LEU A 102 7.25 14.76 -4.15
CA LEU A 102 8.17 15.89 -4.03
C LEU A 102 9.62 15.42 -3.80
N LEU A 103 9.84 14.47 -2.88
CA LEU A 103 11.17 13.90 -2.64
C LEU A 103 11.74 13.25 -3.90
N PHE A 104 10.91 12.51 -4.64
CA PHE A 104 11.34 11.87 -5.89
C PHE A 104 11.70 12.90 -6.97
N GLU A 105 10.92 13.98 -7.11
CA GLU A 105 11.24 15.07 -8.04
C GLU A 105 12.56 15.77 -7.67
N GLU A 106 12.82 15.99 -6.38
CA GLU A 106 14.09 16.54 -5.91
C GLU A 106 15.27 15.60 -6.19
N GLU A 107 15.13 14.29 -5.94
CA GLU A 107 16.15 13.29 -6.28
C GLU A 107 16.46 13.26 -7.78
N LEU A 108 15.41 13.31 -8.63
CA LEU A 108 15.59 13.39 -10.08
C LEU A 108 16.33 14.66 -10.51
N ARG A 109 16.02 15.81 -9.90
CA ARG A 109 16.72 17.06 -10.19
C ARG A 109 18.20 16.97 -9.83
N MET A 110 18.51 16.50 -8.62
CA MET A 110 19.90 16.32 -8.16
C MET A 110 20.69 15.38 -9.09
N LEU A 111 20.06 14.29 -9.55
CA LEU A 111 20.68 13.39 -10.51
C LEU A 111 20.96 14.11 -11.83
N SER A 112 20.00 14.86 -12.39
CA SER A 112 20.21 15.60 -13.64
C SER A 112 21.34 16.63 -13.55
N GLU A 113 21.43 17.39 -12.46
CA GLU A 113 22.51 18.36 -12.22
C GLU A 113 23.88 17.66 -12.12
N THR A 114 23.93 16.48 -11.48
CA THR A 114 25.14 15.68 -11.38
C THR A 114 25.60 15.15 -12.75
N PHE A 115 24.67 14.80 -13.65
CA PHE A 115 25.00 14.36 -15.01
C PHE A 115 25.48 15.52 -15.91
N GLU A 116 24.90 16.71 -15.78
CA GLU A 116 25.35 17.91 -16.53
C GLU A 116 26.76 18.38 -16.14
N GLU A 117 27.16 18.22 -14.87
CA GLU A 117 28.52 18.55 -14.41
C GLU A 117 29.59 17.55 -14.90
N VAL A 118 29.21 16.29 -15.18
CA VAL A 118 30.14 15.26 -15.68
C VAL A 118 30.38 15.39 -17.18
N ASP A 119 29.38 15.79 -17.96
CA ASP A 119 29.52 16.02 -19.41
C ASP A 119 30.20 17.37 -19.78
N SER A 120 30.43 18.24 -18.79
CA SER A 120 31.05 19.56 -18.97
C SER A 120 32.56 19.62 -18.64
N ASN A 121 33.20 18.49 -18.32
CA ASN A 121 34.65 18.34 -18.06
C ASN A 121 35.34 17.42 -19.07
#